data_AF-A0A4S0L9X5-F1
#
_entry.id   AF-A0A4S0L9X5-F1
#
_cell.length_a   1.000
_cell.length_b   1.000
_cell.length_c   1.000
_cell.angle_alpha   90.00
_cell.angle_beta   90.00
_cell.angle_gamma   90.00
#
_symmetry.space_group_name_H-M   'P 1'
#
loop_
_entity.id
_entity.type
_entity.pdbx_description
1 polymer ?
#
loop_
_entity_poly.entity_id
_entity_poly.type
_entity_poly.pdbx_seq_one_letter_code
_entity_poly.pdbx_strand_id
1 'polypeptide(L)'
;MRFLMGDMVNAKVEAGQPYSLTVLNQNSKFQQFALFQTIPDIVGPSVNPVSLAWMLGGAAPGSVSNPSQSVFSWEINYQVNTGYIQDQGTTINPRRFTTASNADVMINTQNAIGITYLGPFPYGAPAFPAGPTNGKAGLISVQSDDKIPTAVVQASQSVSVNVGIAMNAKPTIVVQALPNLLYQFTPKPTYYIIAGSFVQGQVIDTATSSNAYQVAYQGVTDRTIIFTEQNQFQDS
;
A
#
# COMPACT_ATOMS: atom_id res chain seq x y z
N MET A 1 39.30 14.38 -24.52
CA MET A 1 37.84 14.53 -24.64
C MET A 1 37.22 13.38 -23.83
N ARG A 2 37.11 13.46 -22.50
CA ARG A 2 36.06 14.05 -21.63
C ARG A 2 34.65 13.46 -21.86
N PHE A 3 34.24 12.59 -20.91
CA PHE A 3 32.89 12.15 -20.45
C PHE A 3 31.86 11.68 -21.52
N LEU A 4 31.09 10.61 -21.30
CA LEU A 4 30.03 10.52 -20.28
C LEU A 4 29.80 9.09 -19.76
N MET A 5 29.88 8.95 -18.43
CA MET A 5 29.04 8.06 -17.65
C MET A 5 27.57 8.43 -17.85
N GLY A 6 26.70 7.43 -17.87
CA GLY A 6 25.27 7.63 -17.61
C GLY A 6 24.39 6.89 -18.58
N ASP A 7 24.25 5.58 -18.40
CA ASP A 7 23.00 4.92 -18.76
C ASP A 7 22.39 4.36 -17.50
N MET A 8 21.29 5.03 -17.14
CA MET A 8 20.44 4.77 -16.02
C MET A 8 19.96 3.32 -16.05
N VAL A 9 20.04 2.68 -14.89
CA VAL A 9 19.43 1.40 -14.59
C VAL A 9 17.92 1.55 -14.75
N ASN A 10 17.41 1.35 -15.96
CA ASN A 10 15.99 1.35 -16.24
C ASN A 10 15.68 0.23 -17.23
N ALA A 11 15.51 -0.98 -16.70
CA ALA A 11 14.89 -2.07 -17.44
C ALA A 11 14.23 -3.05 -16.48
N LYS A 12 12.89 -3.11 -16.61
CA LYS A 12 11.98 -4.19 -16.21
C LYS A 12 11.93 -4.54 -14.72
N VAL A 13 10.95 -3.97 -14.02
CA VAL A 13 10.22 -4.78 -13.04
C VAL A 13 9.18 -5.56 -13.84
N GLU A 14 9.56 -6.74 -14.34
CA GLU A 14 8.61 -7.74 -14.77
C GLU A 14 7.84 -8.23 -13.53
N ALA A 15 6.56 -8.52 -13.71
CA ALA A 15 5.75 -9.13 -12.67
C ALA A 15 6.45 -10.41 -12.17
N GLY A 16 6.57 -10.57 -10.85
CA GLY A 16 7.13 -11.78 -10.23
C GLY A 16 8.54 -11.66 -9.62
N GLN A 17 9.14 -10.47 -9.48
CA GLN A 17 10.34 -10.33 -8.65
C GLN A 17 9.99 -10.61 -7.18
N PRO A 18 10.57 -11.64 -6.53
CA PRO A 18 10.28 -11.95 -5.14
C PRO A 18 11.07 -11.03 -4.21
N TYR A 19 10.41 -10.55 -3.17
CA TYR A 19 11.00 -9.76 -2.09
C TYR A 19 10.72 -10.41 -0.75
N SER A 20 11.64 -10.21 0.20
CA SER A 20 11.44 -10.63 1.58
C SER A 20 12.06 -9.68 2.60
N LEU A 21 11.40 -9.60 3.75
CA LEU A 21 11.90 -8.93 4.94
C LEU A 21 11.83 -9.90 6.12
N THR A 22 12.97 -10.12 6.76
CA THR A 22 13.06 -10.81 8.04
C THR A 22 13.30 -9.80 9.16
N VAL A 23 12.48 -9.85 10.20
CA VAL A 23 12.66 -9.05 11.42
C VAL A 23 13.11 -9.97 12.54
N LEU A 24 14.31 -9.73 13.06
CA LEU A 24 14.85 -10.40 14.22
C LEU A 24 14.38 -9.66 15.48
N ASN A 25 13.43 -10.23 16.20
CA ASN A 25 12.95 -9.70 17.46
C ASN A 25 13.89 -10.11 18.59
N GLN A 26 14.68 -9.16 19.07
CA GLN A 26 15.50 -9.31 20.28
C GLN A 26 14.73 -8.91 21.54
N ASN A 27 13.49 -8.41 21.42
CA ASN A 27 12.69 -8.01 22.57
C ASN A 27 12.20 -9.22 23.37
N SER A 28 12.26 -9.13 24.70
CA SER A 28 11.76 -10.17 25.61
C SER A 28 10.23 -10.31 25.64
N LYS A 29 9.50 -9.51 24.85
CA LYS A 29 8.05 -9.59 24.67
C LYS A 29 7.69 -10.00 23.26
N PHE A 30 6.48 -10.54 23.11
CA PHE A 30 5.86 -10.71 21.80
C PHE A 30 5.74 -9.34 21.13
N GLN A 31 6.07 -9.29 19.84
CA GLN A 31 5.93 -8.10 19.01
C GLN A 31 5.10 -8.43 17.78
N GLN A 32 4.21 -7.51 17.43
CA GLN A 32 3.55 -7.49 16.14
C GLN A 32 4.15 -6.36 15.31
N PHE A 33 4.33 -6.63 14.03
CA PHE A 33 4.89 -5.72 13.06
C PHE A 33 3.93 -5.53 11.90
N ALA A 34 3.84 -4.30 11.40
CA ALA A 34 3.12 -3.96 10.17
C ALA A 34 4.12 -3.46 9.13
N LEU A 35 4.12 -4.12 7.97
CA LEU A 35 4.79 -3.65 6.76
C LEU A 35 3.79 -2.82 5.97
N PHE A 36 4.20 -1.63 5.54
CA PHE A 36 3.41 -0.75 4.69
C PHE A 36 4.28 -0.08 3.64
N GLN A 37 3.65 0.63 2.71
CA GLN A 37 4.32 1.27 1.59
C GLN A 37 3.88 2.71 1.44
N THR A 38 4.77 3.56 0.92
CA THR A 38 4.41 4.86 0.36
C THR A 38 4.68 4.84 -1.15
N ILE A 39 3.89 5.60 -1.91
CA ILE A 39 4.14 5.87 -3.34
C ILE A 39 4.49 7.35 -3.45
N PRO A 40 5.62 7.70 -4.12
CA PRO A 40 6.13 9.06 -4.13
C PRO A 40 5.25 10.05 -4.91
N ASP A 41 4.56 9.58 -5.97
CA ASP A 41 3.79 10.46 -6.86
C ASP A 41 2.39 9.91 -7.11
N ILE A 42 1.37 10.64 -6.65
CA ILE A 42 -0.01 10.52 -7.15
C ILE A 42 -0.37 11.85 -7.78
N VAL A 43 -0.65 11.84 -9.08
CA VAL A 43 -1.08 13.02 -9.83
C VAL A 43 -2.59 12.95 -10.02
N GLY A 44 -3.29 13.92 -9.44
CA GLY A 44 -4.76 14.07 -9.47
C GLY A 44 -5.21 15.07 -8.40
N PRO A 45 -6.43 15.64 -8.48
CA PRO A 45 -6.89 16.67 -7.55
C PRO A 45 -7.27 16.13 -6.17
N SER A 46 -6.99 14.85 -5.89
CA SER A 46 -7.37 14.20 -4.65
C SER A 46 -6.28 14.35 -3.59
N VAL A 47 -6.71 14.92 -2.48
CA VAL A 47 -5.98 15.14 -1.24
C VAL A 47 -5.36 13.84 -0.67
N ASN A 48 -4.09 13.94 -0.27
CA ASN A 48 -3.33 13.06 0.63
C ASN A 48 -3.64 11.54 0.56
N PRO A 49 -2.94 10.76 -0.27
CA PRO A 49 -3.02 9.30 -0.18
C PRO A 49 -2.72 8.79 1.22
N VAL A 50 -3.42 7.72 1.60
CA VAL A 50 -3.18 7.03 2.87
C VAL A 50 -2.49 5.70 2.64
N SER A 51 -1.47 5.43 3.45
CA SER A 51 -0.81 4.12 3.49
C SER A 51 -1.61 3.16 4.35
N LEU A 52 -1.59 1.88 4.01
CA LEU A 52 -2.33 0.84 4.72
C LEU A 52 -1.36 -0.18 5.32
N ALA A 53 -1.73 -0.75 6.47
CA ALA A 53 -1.06 -1.91 7.05
C ALA A 53 -1.20 -3.11 6.11
N TRP A 54 -0.27 -3.23 5.16
CA TRP A 54 -0.34 -4.14 4.03
C TRP A 54 -0.15 -5.59 4.45
N MET A 55 0.90 -5.86 5.23
CA MET A 55 1.18 -7.18 5.78
C MET A 55 1.44 -7.09 7.28
N LEU A 56 0.97 -8.09 8.01
CA LEU A 56 1.19 -8.22 9.44
C LEU A 56 2.03 -9.45 9.73
N GLY A 57 2.94 -9.33 10.68
CA GLY A 57 3.78 -10.41 11.17
C GLY A 57 3.90 -10.35 12.68
N GLY A 58 4.12 -11.49 13.31
CA GLY A 58 4.31 -11.61 14.74
C GLY A 58 5.57 -12.37 15.04
N ALA A 59 6.30 -11.95 16.07
CA ALA A 59 7.48 -12.64 16.58
C ALA A 59 7.31 -12.89 18.08
N ALA A 60 7.62 -14.11 18.52
CA ALA A 60 7.64 -14.49 19.94
C ALA A 60 8.66 -13.65 20.73
N PRO A 61 8.66 -13.69 22.08
CA PRO A 61 9.80 -13.22 22.86
C PRO A 61 11.14 -13.77 22.33
N GLY A 62 12.15 -12.91 22.24
CA GLY A 62 13.52 -13.26 21.87
C GLY A 62 14.55 -12.58 22.77
N SER A 63 15.81 -12.66 22.39
CA SER A 63 16.94 -11.98 23.05
C SER A 63 18.03 -11.63 22.04
N VAL A 64 19.04 -10.86 22.46
CA VAL A 64 20.21 -10.54 21.61
C VAL A 64 20.93 -11.81 21.14
N SER A 65 21.07 -12.83 22.00
CA SER A 65 21.76 -14.08 21.67
C SER A 65 20.89 -15.12 20.96
N ASN A 66 19.57 -14.97 21.00
CA ASN A 66 18.62 -15.87 20.36
C ASN A 66 17.35 -15.10 19.94
N PRO A 67 17.42 -14.27 18.89
CA PRO A 67 16.26 -13.52 18.43
C PRO A 67 15.23 -14.47 17.85
N SER A 68 13.95 -14.19 18.11
CA SER A 68 12.87 -14.81 17.34
C SER A 68 12.68 -14.07 16.02
N GLN A 69 11.90 -14.61 15.09
CA GLN A 69 11.76 -14.02 13.76
C GLN A 69 10.32 -13.84 13.32
N SER A 70 10.08 -12.78 12.54
CA SER A 70 8.90 -12.59 11.71
C SER A 70 9.36 -12.40 10.27
N VAL A 71 8.79 -13.15 9.33
CA VAL A 71 9.17 -13.12 7.91
C VAL A 71 8.00 -12.64 7.07
N PHE A 72 8.27 -11.68 6.20
CA PHE A 72 7.36 -11.13 5.20
C PHE A 72 7.88 -11.48 3.82
N SER A 73 7.04 -11.99 2.94
CA SER A 73 7.41 -12.29 1.55
C SER A 73 6.32 -11.86 0.59
N TRP A 74 6.72 -11.28 -0.55
CA TRP A 74 5.79 -10.84 -1.59
C TRP A 74 6.44 -10.87 -2.97
N GLU A 75 5.61 -10.74 -4.00
CA GLU A 75 6.03 -10.49 -5.37
C GLU A 75 5.46 -9.16 -5.84
N ILE A 76 6.10 -8.56 -6.85
CA ILE A 76 5.54 -7.38 -7.50
C ILE A 76 4.48 -7.84 -8.51
N ASN A 77 3.22 -7.89 -8.06
CA ASN A 77 2.03 -8.15 -8.85
C ASN A 77 0.98 -7.06 -8.59
N TYR A 78 0.95 -6.05 -9.45
CA TYR A 78 0.09 -4.89 -9.26
C TYR A 78 -1.38 -5.20 -9.52
N GLN A 79 -2.23 -4.66 -8.66
CA GLN A 79 -3.67 -4.63 -8.82
C GLN A 79 -4.17 -3.22 -8.54
N VAL A 80 -5.24 -2.83 -9.21
CA VAL A 80 -6.06 -1.69 -8.77
C VAL A 80 -7.15 -2.23 -7.86
N ASN A 81 -7.33 -1.60 -6.71
CA ASN A 81 -8.37 -1.95 -5.75
C ASN A 81 -9.32 -0.77 -5.55
N THR A 82 -10.59 -1.06 -5.29
CA THR A 82 -11.56 -0.07 -4.85
C THR A 82 -12.42 -0.61 -3.72
N GLY A 83 -12.88 0.27 -2.83
CA GLY A 83 -13.54 -0.13 -1.59
C GLY A 83 -13.82 1.05 -0.68
N TYR A 84 -13.88 0.77 0.62
CA TYR A 84 -14.41 1.71 1.61
C TYR A 84 -13.44 1.96 2.76
N ILE A 85 -13.45 3.18 3.28
CA ILE A 85 -12.88 3.53 4.59
C ILE A 85 -13.96 4.27 5.39
N GLN A 86 -14.19 3.83 6.62
CA GLN A 86 -14.96 4.60 7.60
C GLN A 86 -14.20 5.87 7.99
N ASP A 87 -14.91 6.99 8.07
CA ASP A 87 -14.30 8.29 8.37
C ASP A 87 -13.75 8.35 9.79
N GLN A 88 -14.37 7.60 10.71
CA GLN A 88 -13.95 7.50 12.11
C GLN A 88 -13.55 6.08 12.47
N GLY A 89 -12.49 5.95 13.27
CA GLY A 89 -12.08 4.69 13.88
C GLY A 89 -11.87 4.89 15.37
N THR A 90 -11.86 3.78 16.11
CA THR A 90 -11.48 3.75 17.52
C THR A 90 -10.18 2.98 17.69
N THR A 91 -9.59 2.99 18.88
CA THR A 91 -8.40 2.18 19.18
C THR A 91 -8.63 0.68 18.98
N ILE A 92 -9.87 0.21 19.14
CA ILE A 92 -10.24 -1.21 18.99
C ILE A 92 -10.70 -1.51 17.56
N ASN A 93 -11.37 -0.56 16.92
CA ASN A 93 -11.85 -0.65 15.55
C ASN A 93 -11.27 0.51 14.73
N PRO A 94 -9.97 0.45 14.38
CA PRO A 94 -9.31 1.54 13.70
C PRO A 94 -9.90 1.74 12.30
N ARG A 95 -9.67 2.93 11.72
CA ARG A 95 -10.00 3.20 10.32
C ARG A 95 -9.31 2.16 9.45
N ARG A 96 -10.09 1.49 8.59
CA ARG A 96 -9.63 0.34 7.82
C ARG A 96 -10.20 0.38 6.42
N PHE A 97 -9.36 0.14 5.44
CA PHE A 97 -9.79 -0.09 4.08
C PHE A 97 -10.37 -1.49 3.93
N THR A 98 -11.59 -1.57 3.41
CA THR A 98 -12.26 -2.82 3.05
C THR A 98 -12.43 -2.87 1.54
N THR A 99 -11.74 -3.81 0.89
CA THR A 99 -11.82 -4.02 -0.55
C THR A 99 -13.21 -4.48 -0.96
N ALA A 100 -13.80 -3.79 -1.94
CA ALA A 100 -15.02 -4.24 -2.61
C ALA A 100 -14.69 -5.01 -3.90
N SER A 101 -13.75 -4.48 -4.70
CA SER A 101 -13.33 -5.06 -5.96
C SER A 101 -11.82 -4.90 -6.18
N ASN A 102 -11.22 -5.83 -6.93
CA ASN A 102 -9.84 -5.76 -7.42
C ASN A 102 -9.81 -6.05 -8.93
N ALA A 103 -8.81 -5.50 -9.62
CA ALA A 103 -8.48 -5.83 -11.00
C ALA A 103 -6.96 -5.91 -11.18
N ASP A 104 -6.47 -6.98 -11.80
CA ASP A 104 -5.06 -7.13 -12.14
C ASP A 104 -4.66 -6.10 -13.20
N VAL A 105 -3.46 -5.51 -13.04
CA VAL A 105 -2.89 -4.56 -14.02
C VAL A 105 -1.40 -4.85 -14.20
N MET A 106 -0.84 -4.54 -15.37
CA MET A 106 0.61 -4.65 -15.58
C MET A 106 1.20 -3.28 -15.87
N ILE A 107 2.29 -2.89 -15.21
CA ILE A 107 2.78 -1.50 -15.25
C ILE A 107 3.06 -0.94 -16.67
N ASN A 108 3.35 -1.81 -17.65
CA ASN A 108 3.67 -1.41 -19.02
C ASN A 108 2.55 -1.67 -20.04
N THR A 109 1.53 -2.46 -19.70
CA THR A 109 0.45 -2.90 -20.60
C THR A 109 -0.79 -3.22 -19.76
N GLN A 110 -2.02 -3.00 -20.24
CA GLN A 110 -3.21 -3.22 -19.39
C GLN A 110 -3.13 -2.45 -18.06
N ASN A 111 -2.76 -1.17 -18.12
CA ASN A 111 -2.54 -0.28 -16.98
C ASN A 111 -3.50 0.90 -16.90
N ALA A 112 -4.52 0.95 -17.75
CA ALA A 112 -5.58 1.94 -17.69
C ALA A 112 -6.93 1.25 -17.43
N ILE A 113 -7.65 1.66 -16.38
CA ILE A 113 -8.93 1.05 -16.01
C ILE A 113 -9.94 2.10 -15.56
N GLY A 114 -11.23 1.85 -15.76
CA GLY A 114 -12.31 2.68 -15.24
C GLY A 114 -12.82 2.17 -13.90
N ILE A 115 -13.30 3.06 -13.03
CA ILE A 115 -14.09 2.70 -11.85
C ILE A 115 -15.48 3.34 -11.90
N THR A 116 -16.46 2.62 -11.37
CA THR A 116 -17.86 3.04 -11.26
C THR A 116 -18.40 2.71 -9.88
N TYR A 117 -19.62 3.17 -9.59
CA TYR A 117 -20.41 2.73 -8.44
C TYR A 117 -21.69 2.03 -8.89
N LEU A 118 -21.90 0.80 -8.42
CA LEU A 118 -23.07 -0.01 -8.74
C LEU A 118 -24.11 0.06 -7.61
N GLY A 119 -25.32 0.52 -7.93
CA GLY A 119 -26.41 0.65 -6.96
C GLY A 119 -26.40 1.98 -6.19
N PRO A 120 -27.37 2.21 -5.30
CA PRO A 120 -27.46 3.45 -4.53
C PRO A 120 -26.43 3.48 -3.40
N PHE A 121 -25.69 4.58 -3.26
CA PHE A 121 -24.84 4.80 -2.09
C PHE A 121 -25.70 5.06 -0.83
N PRO A 122 -25.34 4.53 0.36
CA PRO A 122 -24.12 3.75 0.68
C PRO A 122 -24.26 2.23 0.51
N TYR A 123 -25.38 1.72 0.01
CA TYR A 123 -25.67 0.27 -0.04
C TYR A 123 -25.17 -0.46 -1.29
N GLY A 124 -24.71 0.29 -2.30
CA GLY A 124 -24.08 -0.25 -3.51
C GLY A 124 -22.62 -0.69 -3.30
N ALA A 125 -21.86 -0.82 -4.39
CA ALA A 125 -20.45 -1.22 -4.39
C ALA A 125 -19.65 -0.49 -5.48
N PRO A 126 -18.43 0.03 -5.20
CA PRO A 126 -17.53 0.44 -6.26
C PRO A 126 -16.99 -0.78 -7.00
N ALA A 127 -16.89 -0.67 -8.32
CA ALA A 127 -16.53 -1.79 -9.19
C ALA A 127 -15.76 -1.32 -10.42
N PHE A 128 -15.19 -2.28 -11.13
CA PHE A 128 -14.58 -2.08 -12.44
C PHE A 128 -15.57 -2.52 -13.52
N PRO A 129 -16.13 -1.60 -14.33
CA PRO A 129 -17.14 -1.94 -15.34
C PRO A 129 -16.57 -2.72 -16.52
N ALA A 130 -15.25 -2.65 -16.73
CA ALA A 130 -14.53 -3.35 -17.78
C ALA A 130 -13.12 -3.70 -17.31
N GLY A 131 -12.49 -4.66 -18.00
CA GLY A 131 -11.09 -5.01 -17.75
C GLY A 131 -10.12 -3.88 -18.15
N PRO A 132 -8.86 -3.92 -17.67
CA PRO A 132 -7.87 -2.92 -18.00
C PRO A 132 -7.48 -2.91 -19.48
N THR A 133 -7.09 -1.74 -19.95
CA THR A 133 -6.67 -1.43 -21.32
C THR A 133 -5.26 -0.86 -21.34
N ASN A 134 -4.66 -0.78 -22.53
CA ASN A 134 -3.32 -0.20 -22.68
C ASN A 134 -3.37 1.32 -22.51
N GLY A 135 -2.59 1.84 -21.56
CA GLY A 135 -2.31 3.26 -21.36
C GLY A 135 -0.82 3.56 -21.49
N LYS A 136 -0.35 4.60 -20.79
CA LYS A 136 1.06 5.02 -20.80
C LYS A 136 1.92 4.02 -20.01
N ALA A 137 2.94 3.43 -20.63
CA ALA A 137 3.86 2.53 -19.93
C ALA A 137 4.54 3.22 -18.72
N GLY A 138 4.75 2.46 -17.64
CA GLY A 138 5.29 2.99 -16.38
C GLY A 138 4.27 3.70 -15.49
N LEU A 139 2.99 3.74 -15.88
CA LEU A 139 1.95 4.49 -15.17
C LEU A 139 0.66 3.67 -15.08
N ILE A 140 0.12 3.49 -13.88
CA ILE A 140 -1.22 2.92 -13.68
C ILE A 140 -2.21 4.09 -13.60
N SER A 141 -3.22 4.08 -14.47
CA SER A 141 -4.23 5.13 -14.57
C SER A 141 -5.61 4.58 -14.25
N VAL A 142 -6.35 5.28 -13.38
CA VAL A 142 -7.72 4.94 -13.03
C VAL A 142 -8.64 6.11 -13.28
N GLN A 143 -9.65 5.93 -14.12
CA GLN A 143 -10.64 6.97 -14.42
C GLN A 143 -11.94 6.68 -13.67
N SER A 144 -12.38 7.58 -12.80
CA SER A 144 -13.73 7.50 -12.24
C SER A 144 -14.77 8.09 -13.17
N ASP A 145 -15.96 7.48 -13.16
CA ASP A 145 -17.15 8.02 -13.82
C ASP A 145 -17.96 8.95 -12.91
N ASP A 146 -19.13 9.36 -13.37
CA ASP A 146 -20.06 10.24 -12.68
C ASP A 146 -20.91 9.55 -11.60
N LYS A 147 -20.86 8.22 -11.50
CA LYS A 147 -21.62 7.43 -10.52
C LYS A 147 -20.89 7.33 -9.18
N ILE A 148 -19.59 7.61 -9.14
CA ILE A 148 -18.87 7.74 -7.88
C ILE A 148 -19.50 8.87 -7.05
N PRO A 149 -19.91 8.64 -5.79
CA PRO A 149 -20.54 9.67 -4.96
C PRO A 149 -19.60 10.86 -4.71
N THR A 150 -20.14 12.07 -4.61
CA THR A 150 -19.33 13.26 -4.29
C THR A 150 -18.80 13.21 -2.85
N ALA A 151 -17.77 14.01 -2.53
CA ALA A 151 -17.23 14.10 -1.18
C ALA A 151 -18.29 14.44 -0.12
N VAL A 152 -19.23 15.34 -0.45
CA VAL A 152 -20.32 15.74 0.44
C VAL A 152 -21.27 14.57 0.72
N VAL A 153 -21.61 13.77 -0.30
CA VAL A 153 -22.46 12.59 -0.13
C VAL A 153 -21.75 11.53 0.70
N GLN A 154 -20.47 11.28 0.45
CA GLN A 154 -19.64 10.35 1.22
C GLN A 154 -19.58 10.73 2.71
N ALA A 155 -19.25 11.99 3.00
CA ALA A 155 -19.17 12.51 4.37
C ALA A 155 -20.53 12.44 5.10
N SER A 156 -21.65 12.60 4.40
CA SER A 156 -22.98 12.47 5.00
C SER A 156 -23.29 11.06 5.53
N GLN A 157 -22.54 10.06 5.06
CA GLN A 157 -22.67 8.65 5.47
C GLN A 157 -21.47 8.19 6.32
N SER A 158 -20.55 9.08 6.69
CA SER A 158 -19.32 8.77 7.43
C SER A 158 -18.47 7.65 6.80
N VAL A 159 -18.52 7.53 5.48
CA VAL A 159 -17.79 6.51 4.72
C VAL A 159 -17.31 7.08 3.39
N SER A 160 -16.04 6.84 3.08
CA SER A 160 -15.43 7.22 1.82
C SER A 160 -15.30 6.05 0.88
N VAL A 161 -15.59 6.27 -0.40
CA VAL A 161 -15.22 5.38 -1.50
C VAL A 161 -13.79 5.71 -1.87
N ASN A 162 -12.94 4.68 -1.99
CA ASN A 162 -11.52 4.85 -2.23
C ASN A 162 -11.07 3.97 -3.39
N VAL A 163 -10.02 4.41 -4.07
CA VAL A 163 -9.32 3.67 -5.12
C VAL A 163 -7.83 3.70 -4.85
N GLY A 164 -7.11 2.67 -5.24
CA GLY A 164 -5.68 2.62 -4.98
C GLY A 164 -4.97 1.50 -5.70
N ILE A 165 -3.80 1.18 -5.17
CA ILE A 165 -2.97 0.07 -5.63
C ILE A 165 -2.92 -0.99 -4.53
N ALA A 166 -2.97 -2.24 -4.97
CA ALA A 166 -2.70 -3.41 -4.18
C ALA A 166 -1.48 -4.15 -4.75
N MET A 167 -0.78 -4.87 -3.87
CA MET A 167 0.19 -5.88 -4.24
C MET A 167 -0.14 -7.15 -3.47
N ASN A 168 -0.06 -8.28 -4.17
CA ASN A 168 -0.38 -9.61 -3.65
C ASN A 168 -1.80 -9.70 -3.08
N ALA A 169 -2.81 -9.19 -3.82
CA ALA A 169 -4.21 -9.11 -3.39
C ALA A 169 -4.47 -8.31 -2.12
N LYS A 170 -3.46 -7.59 -1.60
CA LYS A 170 -3.55 -6.81 -0.38
C LYS A 170 -3.37 -5.32 -0.71
N PRO A 171 -4.33 -4.48 -0.29
CA PRO A 171 -4.30 -3.05 -0.58
C PRO A 171 -3.12 -2.39 0.16
N THR A 172 -2.34 -1.57 -0.53
CA THR A 172 -1.15 -0.93 0.04
C THR A 172 -1.38 0.54 0.30
N ILE A 173 -1.95 1.24 -0.67
CA ILE A 173 -2.23 2.68 -0.62
C ILE A 173 -3.56 2.93 -1.31
N VAL A 174 -4.34 3.84 -0.75
CA VAL A 174 -5.61 4.27 -1.35
C VAL A 174 -5.79 5.78 -1.22
N VAL A 175 -6.64 6.32 -2.07
CA VAL A 175 -7.05 7.73 -2.10
C VAL A 175 -8.56 7.80 -2.31
N GLN A 176 -9.18 8.85 -1.80
CA GLN A 176 -10.62 9.04 -1.96
C GLN A 176 -10.98 9.14 -3.45
N ALA A 177 -11.92 8.29 -3.87
CA ALA A 177 -12.51 8.34 -5.19
C ALA A 177 -13.59 9.44 -5.22
N LEU A 178 -13.51 10.34 -6.20
CA LEU A 178 -14.49 11.38 -6.48
C LEU A 178 -14.89 11.27 -7.95
N PRO A 179 -16.10 11.73 -8.34
CA PRO A 179 -16.58 11.56 -9.70
C PRO A 179 -15.75 12.33 -10.74
N ASN A 180 -15.62 11.73 -11.92
CA ASN A 180 -14.99 12.30 -13.12
C ASN A 180 -13.50 12.69 -12.96
N LEU A 181 -12.77 11.99 -12.08
CA LEU A 181 -11.34 12.22 -11.83
C LEU A 181 -10.46 11.13 -12.43
N LEU A 182 -9.29 11.57 -12.91
CA LEU A 182 -8.19 10.69 -13.29
C LEU A 182 -7.21 10.57 -12.13
N TYR A 183 -6.90 9.34 -11.74
CA TYR A 183 -5.90 8.98 -10.75
C TYR A 183 -4.72 8.34 -11.45
N GLN A 184 -3.52 8.84 -11.18
CA GLN A 184 -2.30 8.33 -11.78
C GLN A 184 -1.32 7.89 -10.69
N PHE A 185 -0.92 6.62 -10.75
CA PHE A 185 0.02 6.02 -9.83
C PHE A 185 1.31 5.66 -10.60
N THR A 186 2.45 6.09 -10.06
CA THR A 186 3.77 5.65 -10.54
C THR A 186 4.37 4.73 -9.48
N PRO A 187 4.17 3.40 -9.56
CA PRO A 187 4.64 2.47 -8.54
C PRO A 187 6.16 2.50 -8.43
N LYS A 188 6.63 3.16 -7.37
CA LYS A 188 8.02 3.14 -6.88
C LYS A 188 7.92 2.95 -5.36
N PRO A 189 7.53 1.75 -4.89
CA PRO A 189 7.18 1.57 -3.50
C PRO A 189 8.42 1.78 -2.63
N THR A 190 8.29 2.65 -1.63
CA THR A 190 9.21 2.67 -0.50
C THR A 190 8.57 1.87 0.61
N TYR A 191 9.29 0.88 1.14
CA TYR A 191 8.80 -0.01 2.20
C TYR A 191 9.14 0.54 3.57
N TYR A 192 8.19 0.46 4.49
CA TYR A 192 8.35 0.85 5.88
C TYR A 192 7.81 -0.23 6.80
N ILE A 193 8.45 -0.37 7.94
CA ILE A 193 8.00 -1.27 8.99
C ILE A 193 7.83 -0.53 10.31
N ILE A 194 6.82 -0.94 11.07
CA ILE A 194 6.55 -0.41 12.39
C ILE A 194 6.13 -1.52 13.34
N ALA A 195 6.51 -1.41 14.61
CA ALA A 195 6.08 -2.30 15.68
C ALA A 195 4.83 -1.73 16.38
N GLY A 196 3.86 -2.59 16.70
CA GLY A 196 2.64 -2.20 17.39
C GLY A 196 1.47 -3.12 17.07
N SER A 197 0.29 -2.77 17.61
CA SER A 197 -0.95 -3.51 17.39
C SER A 197 -1.70 -2.95 16.17
N PHE A 198 -1.77 -3.75 15.10
CA PHE A 198 -2.39 -3.37 13.83
C PHE A 198 -3.35 -4.45 13.33
N VAL A 199 -4.32 -4.02 12.52
CA VAL A 199 -5.15 -4.91 11.70
C VAL A 199 -4.87 -4.69 10.22
N GLN A 200 -4.94 -5.76 9.41
CA GLN A 200 -4.60 -5.66 7.99
C GLN A 200 -5.53 -4.68 7.26
N GLY A 201 -4.98 -3.75 6.49
CA GLY A 201 -5.73 -2.68 5.81
C GLY A 201 -6.04 -1.47 6.71
N GLN A 202 -5.56 -1.45 7.96
CA GLN A 202 -5.65 -0.27 8.81
C GLN A 202 -4.94 0.92 8.16
N VAL A 203 -5.57 2.09 8.22
CA VAL A 203 -4.96 3.36 7.80
C VAL A 203 -3.79 3.69 8.72
N ILE A 204 -2.61 3.89 8.13
CA ILE A 204 -1.41 4.35 8.83
C ILE A 204 -1.37 5.88 8.73
N ASP A 205 -1.56 6.56 9.86
CA ASP A 205 -1.52 8.02 9.93
C ASP A 205 -0.08 8.54 10.08
N THR A 206 0.13 9.80 9.72
CA THR A 206 1.37 10.56 9.82
C THR A 206 2.05 10.46 11.19
N ALA A 207 1.30 10.56 12.29
CA ALA A 207 1.84 10.40 13.65
C ALA A 207 2.33 8.97 13.95
N THR A 208 1.79 7.97 13.26
CA THR A 208 2.26 6.58 13.33
C THR A 208 3.49 6.40 12.44
N SER A 209 3.53 7.08 11.29
CA SER A 209 4.65 7.01 10.35
C SER A 209 5.97 7.61 10.86
N SER A 210 5.95 8.55 11.83
CA SER A 210 7.17 9.16 12.38
C SER A 210 8.06 8.19 13.16
N ASN A 211 7.50 7.07 13.63
CA ASN A 211 8.24 6.00 14.30
C ASN A 211 8.53 4.81 13.36
N ALA A 212 8.16 4.92 12.08
CA ALA A 212 8.36 3.84 11.13
C ALA A 212 9.81 3.81 10.63
N TYR A 213 10.34 2.61 10.47
CA TYR A 213 11.67 2.38 9.93
C TYR A 213 11.58 2.13 8.43
N GLN A 214 12.31 2.92 7.64
CA GLN A 214 12.40 2.71 6.20
C GLN A 214 13.30 1.52 5.89
N VAL A 215 12.77 0.54 5.15
CA VAL A 215 13.52 -0.65 4.72
C VAL A 215 14.15 -0.36 3.37
N ALA A 216 15.43 -0.01 3.37
CA ALA A 216 16.19 0.22 2.15
C ALA A 216 16.73 -1.10 1.57
N TYR A 217 16.31 -1.44 0.35
CA TYR A 217 16.74 -2.68 -0.32
C TYR A 217 18.05 -2.55 -1.10
N GLN A 218 18.57 -1.34 -1.38
CA GLN A 218 19.90 -1.07 -1.95
C GLN A 218 20.39 -2.02 -3.08
N GLY A 219 19.48 -2.54 -3.92
CA GLY A 219 19.81 -3.45 -5.03
C GLY A 219 19.69 -4.95 -4.72
N VAL A 220 19.38 -5.34 -3.48
CA VAL A 220 18.97 -6.71 -3.12
C VAL A 220 17.44 -6.81 -3.03
N THR A 221 16.91 -8.04 -2.92
CA THR A 221 15.47 -8.28 -2.76
C THR A 221 15.11 -9.00 -1.46
N ASP A 222 16.10 -9.47 -0.72
CA ASP A 222 15.99 -10.01 0.63
C ASP A 222 16.67 -9.07 1.63
N ARG A 223 16.01 -8.80 2.75
CA ARG A 223 16.56 -7.97 3.84
C ARG A 223 16.31 -8.59 5.20
N THR A 224 17.25 -8.40 6.10
CA THR A 224 17.12 -8.73 7.52
C THR A 224 17.39 -7.48 8.34
N ILE A 225 16.50 -7.19 9.29
CA ILE A 225 16.64 -6.08 10.25
C ILE A 225 16.44 -6.60 11.67
N ILE A 226 16.91 -5.83 12.64
CA ILE A 226 16.79 -6.15 14.06
C ILE A 226 15.77 -5.21 14.70
N PHE A 227 14.86 -5.76 15.50
CA PHE A 227 14.07 -5.01 16.47
C PHE A 227 14.64 -5.25 17.88
N THR A 228 15.26 -4.22 18.45
CA THR A 228 16.07 -4.33 19.66
C THR A 228 15.24 -4.43 20.93
N GLU A 229 15.90 -4.78 22.04
CA GLU A 229 15.31 -4.76 23.38
C GLU A 229 14.84 -3.35 23.81
N GLN A 230 15.38 -2.30 23.19
CA GLN A 230 15.02 -0.90 23.42
C GLN A 230 13.86 -0.42 22.51
N ASN A 231 13.19 -1.34 21.81
CA ASN A 231 12.09 -1.06 20.87
C ASN A 231 12.52 -0.17 19.69
N GLN A 232 13.73 -0.37 19.17
CA GLN A 232 14.25 0.36 18.01
C GLN A 232 14.52 -0.61 16.85
N PHE A 233 14.32 -0.14 15.63
CA PHE A 233 14.77 -0.86 14.44
C PHE A 233 16.19 -0.44 14.07
N GLN A 234 16.99 -1.39 13.60
CA GLN A 234 18.30 -1.15 13.01
C GLN A 234 18.62 -2.20 11.95
N ASP A 235 19.61 -1.92 11.11
CA ASP A 235 20.15 -2.92 10.19
C ASP A 235 20.80 -4.07 10.97
N SER A 236 20.71 -5.28 10.40
CA SER A 236 21.36 -6.48 10.93
C SER A 236 22.86 -6.52 10.67
#